data_AF-A0A967VSA3-F1
#
_entry.id   AF-A0A967VSA3-F1
#
_cell.length_a   1.000
_cell.length_b   1.000
_cell.length_c   1.000
_cell.angle_alpha   90.00
_cell.angle_beta   90.00
_cell.angle_gamma   90.00
#
_symmetry.space_group_name_H-M   'P 1'
#
loop_
_entity.id
_entity.type
_entity.pdbx_description
1 polymer ?
#
loop_
_entity_poly.entity_id
_entity_poly.type
_entity_poly.pdbx_seq_one_letter_code
_entity_poly.pdbx_strand_id
1 'polypeptide(L)'
;FLHYAERTGPVSIVQEYVGTPDHEYSVAVLSYPDGSFAHCSVVRRYLDSLLSTRLRVPNLTGQPELGDELVVSTGFTQGEIDGFTGVREAVIPVAETLDSTGPLNVQGRLVGSRFY
;
A
#
# COMPACT_ATOMS: atom_id res chain seq x y z
N PHE A 1 4.89 2.17 -20.53
CA PHE A 1 4.78 1.30 -19.34
C PHE A 1 4.27 -0.09 -19.71
N LEU A 2 3.12 -0.24 -20.39
CA LEU A 2 2.59 -1.56 -20.81
C LEU A 2 3.58 -2.40 -21.63
N HIS A 3 4.22 -1.82 -22.65
CA HIS A 3 5.28 -2.50 -23.41
C HIS A 3 6.53 -2.88 -22.59
N TYR A 4 6.75 -2.25 -21.43
CA TYR A 4 7.80 -2.67 -20.51
C TYR A 4 7.33 -3.87 -19.67
N ALA A 5 6.09 -3.82 -19.15
CA ALA A 5 5.49 -4.89 -18.37
C ALA A 5 5.38 -6.20 -19.18
N GLU A 6 4.94 -6.12 -20.45
CA GLU A 6 4.86 -7.24 -21.40
C GLU A 6 6.19 -7.99 -21.59
N ARG A 7 7.33 -7.29 -21.43
CA ARG A 7 8.67 -7.86 -21.66
C ARG A 7 9.26 -8.56 -20.45
N THR A 8 8.66 -8.42 -19.27
CA THR A 8 9.27 -8.88 -18.01
C THR A 8 8.89 -10.30 -17.61
N GLY A 9 7.92 -10.94 -18.28
CA GLY A 9 7.59 -12.36 -18.09
C GLY A 9 6.40 -12.71 -17.16
N PRO A 10 6.02 -11.95 -16.12
CA PRO A 10 4.84 -12.26 -15.32
C PRO A 10 3.54 -11.69 -15.92
N VAL A 11 2.42 -12.29 -15.52
CA VAL A 11 1.06 -11.81 -15.81
C VAL A 11 0.91 -10.39 -15.28
N SER A 12 0.62 -9.44 -16.16
CA SER A 12 0.42 -8.05 -15.80
C SER A 12 -1.03 -7.83 -15.37
N ILE A 13 -1.22 -7.21 -14.21
CA ILE A 13 -2.51 -6.73 -13.73
C ILE A 13 -2.52 -5.21 -13.90
N VAL A 14 -3.62 -4.68 -14.45
CA VAL A 14 -3.88 -3.24 -14.49
C VAL A 14 -4.89 -2.94 -13.38
N GLN A 15 -4.52 -2.06 -12.48
CA GLN A 15 -5.36 -1.62 -11.37
C GLN A 15 -5.65 -0.12 -11.51
N GLU A 16 -6.88 0.27 -11.24
CA GLU A 16 -7.29 1.67 -11.16
C GLU A 16 -6.53 2.39 -10.03
N TYR A 17 -6.20 3.66 -10.23
CA TYR A 17 -5.57 4.47 -9.20
C TYR A 17 -6.57 4.81 -8.10
N VAL A 18 -6.22 4.61 -6.84
CA VAL A 18 -7.11 4.88 -5.70
C VAL A 18 -6.49 5.86 -4.73
N GLY A 19 -7.29 6.81 -4.25
CA GLY A 19 -6.87 7.83 -3.28
C GLY A 19 -5.80 8.77 -3.82
N THR A 20 -5.01 9.33 -2.91
CA THR A 20 -3.92 10.27 -3.18
C THR A 20 -2.62 9.66 -2.66
N PRO A 21 -1.44 10.25 -2.97
CA PRO A 21 -0.16 9.76 -2.45
C PRO A 21 -0.09 9.68 -0.92
N ASP A 22 -0.84 10.53 -0.19
CA ASP A 22 -0.87 10.57 1.28
C ASP A 22 -1.65 9.42 1.93
N HIS A 23 -2.40 8.66 1.12
CA HIS A 23 -3.19 7.53 1.58
C HIS A 23 -2.40 6.21 1.59
N GLU A 24 -1.10 6.18 1.25
CA GLU A 24 -0.33 4.94 1.15
C GLU A 24 0.30 4.49 2.47
N TYR A 25 0.14 3.22 2.80
CA TYR A 25 0.64 2.61 4.04
C TYR A 25 1.43 1.33 3.75
N SER A 26 2.44 1.08 4.58
CA SER A 26 3.07 -0.23 4.72
C SER A 26 2.79 -0.76 6.12
N VAL A 27 2.36 -2.01 6.22
CA VAL A 27 1.95 -2.66 7.46
C VAL A 27 2.71 -3.97 7.59
N ALA A 28 3.38 -4.17 8.72
CA ALA A 28 3.93 -5.46 9.10
C ALA A 28 3.01 -6.08 10.14
N VAL A 29 2.36 -7.18 9.77
CA VAL A 29 1.60 -8.03 10.69
C VAL A 29 2.48 -9.22 11.08
N LEU A 30 2.51 -9.53 12.36
CA LEU A 30 3.16 -10.71 12.88
C LEU A 30 2.11 -11.63 13.49
N SER A 31 2.08 -12.87 13.03
CA SER A 31 1.29 -13.94 13.62
C SER A 31 2.20 -14.98 14.28
N TYR A 32 1.68 -15.66 15.31
CA TYR A 32 2.32 -16.81 15.92
C TYR A 32 2.24 -18.05 15.01
N PRO A 33 3.02 -19.11 15.28
CA PRO A 33 2.96 -20.36 14.51
C PRO A 33 1.59 -21.05 14.52
N ASP A 34 0.74 -20.77 15.50
CA ASP A 34 -0.64 -21.26 15.58
C ASP A 34 -1.65 -20.41 14.81
N GLY A 35 -1.18 -19.38 14.10
CA GLY A 35 -2.00 -18.46 13.31
C GLY A 35 -2.58 -17.28 14.11
N SER A 36 -2.42 -17.26 15.44
CA SER A 36 -2.96 -16.16 16.25
C SER A 36 -2.18 -14.86 16.08
N PHE A 37 -2.89 -13.72 16.12
CA PHE A 37 -2.30 -12.39 15.98
C PHE A 37 -1.31 -12.07 17.12
N ALA A 38 -0.10 -11.62 16.78
CA ALA A 38 0.91 -11.20 17.75
C ALA A 38 1.12 -9.68 17.76
N HIS A 39 1.36 -9.06 16.59
CA HIS A 39 1.67 -7.64 16.49
C HIS A 39 1.32 -7.03 15.13
N CYS A 40 1.11 -5.71 15.11
CA CYS A 40 0.91 -4.94 13.89
C CYS A 40 1.60 -3.58 14.02
N SER A 41 2.52 -3.29 13.11
CA SER A 41 3.17 -1.98 12.99
C SER A 41 2.83 -1.34 11.65
N VAL A 42 2.47 -0.07 11.68
CA VAL A 42 1.98 0.68 10.51
C VAL A 42 2.90 1.86 10.25
N VAL A 43 3.24 2.05 8.98
CA VAL A 43 3.95 3.22 8.48
C VAL A 43 3.08 3.90 7.43
N ARG A 44 2.69 5.16 7.64
CA ARG A 44 2.18 6.02 6.56
C ARG A 44 3.34 6.48 5.72
N ARG A 45 3.32 6.18 4.42
CA ARG A 45 4.46 6.37 3.53
C ARG A 45 4.52 7.80 3.02
N TYR A 46 5.73 8.34 2.96
CA TYR A 46 6.01 9.62 2.30
C TYR A 46 6.52 9.38 0.88
N LEU A 47 5.69 9.71 -0.10
CA LEU A 47 6.00 9.58 -1.53
C LEU A 47 6.51 10.90 -2.12
N ASP A 48 7.40 11.56 -1.38
CA ASP A 48 7.91 12.91 -1.64
C ASP A 48 9.30 12.93 -2.30
N SER A 49 10.05 11.82 -2.24
CA SER A 49 11.45 11.74 -2.69
C SER A 49 11.66 10.83 -3.92
N LEU A 50 12.81 10.97 -4.59
CA LEU A 50 13.23 10.08 -5.67
C LEU A 50 13.45 8.63 -5.20
N LEU A 51 13.71 8.42 -3.90
CA LEU A 51 13.89 7.09 -3.35
C LEU A 51 12.56 6.36 -3.18
N SER A 52 11.51 7.07 -2.78
CA SER A 52 10.16 6.51 -2.56
C SER A 52 9.27 6.56 -3.79
N THR A 53 9.60 7.36 -4.81
CA THR A 53 8.78 7.59 -6.01
C THR A 53 9.39 7.00 -7.27
N ARG A 54 8.67 6.08 -7.92
CA ARG A 54 9.05 5.51 -9.22
C ARG A 54 8.54 6.35 -10.39
N LEU A 55 7.33 6.87 -10.27
CA LEU A 55 6.69 7.71 -11.29
C LEU A 55 5.80 8.73 -10.61
N ARG A 56 5.82 9.97 -11.11
CA ARG A 56 4.93 11.06 -10.71
C ARG A 56 4.50 11.78 -11.97
N VAL A 57 3.19 11.94 -12.14
CA VAL A 57 2.60 12.61 -13.31
C VAL A 57 1.46 13.52 -12.87
N PRO A 58 1.19 14.63 -13.58
CA PRO A 58 0.00 15.44 -13.35
C PRO A 58 -1.27 14.58 -13.48
N ASN A 59 -2.26 14.84 -12.62
CA ASN A 59 -3.56 14.20 -12.74
C ASN A 59 -4.35 14.80 -13.91
N LEU A 60 -4.51 14.02 -14.98
CA LEU A 60 -5.26 14.38 -16.18
C LEU A 60 -6.52 13.51 -16.37
N THR A 61 -6.96 12.81 -15.31
CA THR A 61 -8.06 11.83 -15.38
C THR A 61 -9.45 12.46 -15.37
N GLY A 62 -9.54 13.75 -15.00
CA GLY A 62 -10.82 14.41 -14.72
C GLY A 62 -11.42 14.06 -13.35
N GLN A 63 -10.71 13.28 -12.52
CA GLN A 63 -11.12 12.92 -11.15
C GLN A 63 -10.31 13.74 -10.13
N PRO A 64 -10.81 14.91 -9.69
CA PRO A 64 -10.08 15.79 -8.77
C PRO A 64 -9.82 15.15 -7.39
N GLU A 65 -10.61 14.16 -6.99
CA GLU A 65 -10.46 13.42 -5.73
C GLU A 65 -9.16 12.58 -5.65
N LEU A 66 -8.50 12.32 -6.79
CA LEU A 66 -7.20 11.65 -6.83
C LEU A 66 -6.01 12.60 -6.56
N GLY A 67 -6.30 13.89 -6.33
CA GLY A 67 -5.30 14.93 -6.10
C GLY A 67 -4.69 15.49 -7.40
N ASP A 68 -3.73 16.41 -7.26
CA ASP A 68 -3.12 17.11 -8.41
C ASP A 68 -2.13 16.24 -9.19
N GLU A 69 -1.61 15.19 -8.55
CA GLU A 69 -0.60 14.29 -9.11
C GLU A 69 -0.91 12.82 -8.80
N LEU A 70 -0.60 11.95 -9.76
CA LEU A 70 -0.63 10.51 -9.59
C LEU A 70 0.79 9.99 -9.38
N VAL A 71 1.00 9.33 -8.24
CA VAL A 71 2.31 8.84 -7.82
C VAL A 71 2.32 7.32 -7.65
N VAL A 72 3.33 6.67 -8.24
CA VAL A 72 3.63 5.24 -8.11
C VAL A 72 4.90 5.08 -7.28
N SER A 73 4.84 4.29 -6.22
CA SER A 73 5.98 4.10 -5.32
C SER A 73 7.02 3.11 -5.87
N THR A 74 8.25 3.22 -5.37
CA THR A 74 9.35 2.27 -5.68
C THR A 74 9.28 0.97 -4.88
N GLY A 75 8.43 0.93 -3.84
CA GLY A 75 8.44 -0.10 -2.79
C GLY A 75 9.33 0.26 -1.59
N PHE A 76 10.16 1.30 -1.67
CA PHE A 76 11.00 1.71 -0.53
C PHE A 76 10.17 2.40 0.56
N THR A 77 10.18 1.88 1.78
CA THR A 77 9.36 2.39 2.89
C THR A 77 10.08 3.47 3.70
N GLN A 78 9.48 4.66 3.75
CA GLN A 78 9.84 5.75 4.66
C GLN A 78 8.58 6.51 5.05
N GLY A 79 8.51 7.02 6.27
CA GLY A 79 7.42 7.91 6.67
C GLY A 79 7.12 7.87 8.17
N GLU A 80 5.87 8.15 8.50
CA GLU A 80 5.39 8.27 9.88
C GLU A 80 4.99 6.92 10.46
N ILE A 81 5.43 6.64 11.67
CA ILE A 81 4.99 5.50 12.47
C ILE A 81 4.06 6.05 13.55
N ASP A 82 2.82 5.57 13.57
CA ASP A 82 1.82 5.91 14.58
C ASP A 82 0.81 4.75 14.71
N GLY A 83 -0.21 4.92 15.55
CA GLY A 83 -1.20 3.90 15.83
C GLY A 83 -2.07 3.52 14.63
N PHE A 84 -2.42 4.48 13.75
CA PHE A 84 -3.24 4.29 12.54
C PHE A 84 -4.32 3.20 12.67
N THR A 85 -5.20 3.32 13.67
CA THR A 85 -6.12 2.25 14.09
C THR A 85 -7.00 1.75 12.94
N GLY A 86 -7.53 2.65 12.11
CA GLY A 86 -8.34 2.25 10.93
C GLY A 86 -7.57 1.40 9.91
N VAL A 87 -6.26 1.59 9.77
CA VAL A 87 -5.41 0.74 8.92
C VAL A 87 -5.22 -0.63 9.59
N ARG A 88 -4.95 -0.66 10.90
CA ARG A 88 -4.75 -1.90 11.65
C ARG A 88 -5.99 -2.79 11.61
N GLU A 89 -7.15 -2.19 11.87
CA GLU A 89 -8.45 -2.88 11.85
C GLU A 89 -8.77 -3.46 10.47
N ALA A 90 -8.34 -2.80 9.39
CA ALA A 90 -8.53 -3.31 8.04
C ALA A 90 -7.58 -4.45 7.66
N VAL A 91 -6.34 -4.45 8.18
CA VAL A 91 -5.27 -5.36 7.73
C VAL A 91 -5.14 -6.63 8.58
N ILE A 92 -5.46 -6.59 9.87
CA ILE A 92 -5.40 -7.80 10.72
C ILE A 92 -6.30 -8.92 10.16
N PRO A 93 -7.56 -8.67 9.76
CA PRO A 93 -8.41 -9.71 9.16
C PRO A 93 -7.86 -10.27 7.85
N VAL A 94 -7.06 -9.51 7.11
CA VAL A 94 -6.38 -10.00 5.90
C VAL A 94 -5.34 -11.06 6.26
N ALA A 95 -4.54 -10.83 7.31
CA ALA A 95 -3.58 -11.82 7.79
C ALA A 95 -4.24 -13.11 8.28
N GLU A 96 -5.37 -12.98 8.99
CA GLU A 96 -6.18 -14.11 9.45
C GLU A 96 -6.78 -14.88 8.27
N THR A 97 -7.34 -14.19 7.28
CA THR A 97 -7.94 -14.81 6.08
C THR A 97 -6.90 -15.55 5.23
N LEU A 98 -5.64 -15.11 5.29
CA LEU A 98 -4.52 -15.75 4.60
C LEU A 98 -3.84 -16.84 5.43
N ASP A 99 -4.39 -17.20 6.61
CA ASP A 99 -3.82 -18.18 7.54
C ASP A 99 -2.32 -17.91 7.84
N SER A 100 -1.98 -16.63 8.05
CA SER A 100 -0.59 -16.23 8.27
C SER A 100 -0.04 -16.83 9.57
N THR A 101 1.10 -17.52 9.49
CA THR A 101 1.80 -18.16 10.64
C THR A 101 3.19 -17.55 10.90
N GLY A 102 3.36 -16.27 10.54
CA GLY A 102 4.62 -15.56 10.65
C GLY A 102 4.50 -14.10 10.24
N PRO A 103 5.58 -13.47 9.76
CA PRO A 103 5.52 -12.09 9.31
C PRO A 103 4.83 -11.98 7.94
N LEU A 104 3.87 -11.06 7.85
CA LEU A 104 3.20 -10.66 6.60
C LEU A 104 3.38 -9.15 6.39
N ASN A 105 3.89 -8.78 5.23
CA ASN A 105 3.93 -7.39 4.79
C ASN A 105 2.73 -7.10 3.90
N VAL A 106 1.94 -6.10 4.30
CA VAL A 106 0.80 -5.60 3.52
C VAL A 106 1.09 -4.15 3.15
N GLN A 107 0.92 -3.82 1.89
CA GLN A 107 1.01 -2.45 1.40
C GLN A 107 -0.30 -2.13 0.69
N GLY A 108 -0.82 -0.94 0.94
CA GLY A 108 -2.10 -0.55 0.38
C GLY A 108 -2.45 0.89 0.68
N ARG A 109 -3.67 1.27 0.31
CA ARG A 109 -4.19 2.62 0.52
C ARG A 109 -5.45 2.62 1.34
N LEU A 110 -5.50 3.44 2.39
CA LEU A 110 -6.73 3.67 3.14
C LEU A 110 -7.43 4.92 2.58
N VAL A 111 -8.58 4.72 1.93
CA VAL A 111 -9.42 5.81 1.41
C VAL A 111 -10.76 5.78 2.14
N GLY A 112 -11.01 6.82 2.93
CA GLY A 112 -12.13 6.83 3.86
C GLY A 112 -11.98 5.68 4.88
N SER A 113 -12.92 4.74 4.87
CA SER A 113 -12.91 3.55 5.74
C SER A 113 -12.46 2.27 5.04
N ARG A 114 -12.04 2.33 3.76
CA ARG A 114 -11.71 1.16 2.97
C ARG A 114 -10.22 1.09 2.66
N PHE A 115 -9.62 -0.04 2.98
CA PHE A 115 -8.25 -0.37 2.61
C PHE A 115 -8.24 -1.13 1.28
N TYR A 116 -7.36 -0.71 0.38
CA TYR A 116 -7.18 -1.25 -0.97
C TYR A 116 -5.77 -1.82 -1.12
#